data_AF-A0A8H2ZV06-F1
#
_entry.id   AF-A0A8H2ZV06-F1
#
_cell.length_a   1.000
_cell.length_b   1.000
_cell.length_c   1.000
_cell.angle_alpha   90.00
_cell.angle_beta   90.00
_cell.angle_gamma   90.00
#
_symmetry.space_group_name_H-M   'P 1'
#
loop_
_entity.id
_entity.type
_entity.pdbx_description
1 polymer ?
#
loop_
_entity_poly.entity_id
_entity_poly.type
_entity_poly.pdbx_seq_one_letter_code
_entity_poly.pdbx_strand_id
1 'polypeptide(L)'
;MFPKFRILFRSVVFHPSYLFWESLPTGRSNDGREAKELLETVDDLLSQSNKLLNSISRRIPSGQLETFEFKYTELNLMVVDVKDDLKEREQKRIFFESEEEKEAFQSDIRKLLQQCEVYRNDVVTASRRVQANAPSGSTLEETSGDTASQPSSQAESQVSPWLSIVADTASQGKS
;
A
#
# COMPACT_ATOMS: atom_id res chain seq x y z
N MET A 1 -25.45 7.83 -13.63
CA MET A 1 -24.70 8.79 -14.45
C MET A 1 -23.25 8.67 -14.04
N PHE A 2 -22.48 7.83 -14.74
CA PHE A 2 -21.08 7.55 -14.43
C PHE A 2 -20.18 8.52 -15.20
N PRO A 3 -19.13 9.10 -14.59
CA PRO A 3 -18.16 9.87 -15.36
C PRO A 3 -17.43 8.92 -16.31
N LYS A 4 -17.46 9.25 -17.59
CA LYS A 4 -16.74 8.61 -18.67
C LYS A 4 -15.25 8.84 -18.44
N PHE A 5 -14.55 7.86 -17.86
CA PHE A 5 -13.11 7.77 -18.02
C PHE A 5 -12.82 7.57 -19.50
N ARG A 6 -12.36 8.62 -20.19
CA ARG A 6 -11.83 8.50 -21.54
C ARG A 6 -10.46 7.84 -21.42
N ILE A 7 -10.47 6.52 -21.37
CA ILE A 7 -9.26 5.71 -21.52
C ILE A 7 -8.82 5.87 -22.98
N LEU A 8 -7.97 6.86 -23.23
CA LEU A 8 -7.22 6.96 -24.48
C LEU A 8 -6.09 5.94 -24.37
N PHE A 9 -6.34 4.71 -24.84
CA PHE A 9 -5.29 3.74 -25.11
C PHE A 9 -4.38 4.29 -26.22
N ARG A 10 -3.41 5.12 -25.85
CA ARG A 10 -2.20 5.28 -26.66
C ARG A 10 -1.35 4.04 -26.39
N SER A 11 -1.23 3.19 -27.40
CA SER A 11 -0.27 2.08 -27.39
C SER A 11 1.12 2.61 -27.04
N VAL A 12 1.57 2.35 -25.81
CA VAL A 12 2.96 2.54 -25.43
C VAL A 12 3.54 1.16 -25.16
N VAL A 13 4.56 0.84 -25.95
CA VAL A 13 5.33 -0.38 -25.90
C VAL A 13 5.91 -0.53 -24.49
N PHE A 14 5.52 -1.60 -23.80
CA PHE A 14 5.99 -1.98 -22.47
C PHE A 14 7.51 -2.22 -22.52
N HIS A 15 8.30 -1.37 -21.86
CA HIS A 15 9.72 -1.60 -21.62
C HIS A 15 9.91 -1.87 -20.13
N PRO A 16 10.50 -3.01 -19.73
CA PRO A 16 10.71 -3.36 -18.35
C PRO A 16 11.98 -2.67 -17.86
N SER A 17 11.85 -1.44 -17.38
CA SER A 17 12.93 -0.73 -16.70
C SER A 17 12.42 -0.21 -15.36
N TYR A 18 12.30 -1.14 -14.41
CA TYR A 18 12.41 -0.77 -12.99
C TYR A 18 13.79 -0.17 -12.75
N LEU A 19 13.85 0.83 -11.87
CA LEU A 19 15.05 1.52 -11.36
C LEU A 19 15.59 2.64 -12.26
N PHE A 20 15.09 3.87 -12.08
CA PHE A 20 15.95 5.07 -11.98
C PHE A 20 15.12 6.29 -11.52
N TRP A 21 15.19 6.63 -10.23
CA TRP A 21 14.62 7.88 -9.66
C TRP A 21 15.71 8.93 -9.39
N GLU A 22 16.90 8.75 -9.95
CA GLU A 22 18.02 9.67 -9.77
C GLU A 22 17.83 10.94 -10.62
N SER A 23 17.40 11.98 -9.91
CA SER A 23 17.87 13.36 -10.00
C SER A 23 17.90 14.02 -11.39
N LEU A 24 16.81 14.71 -11.74
CA LEU A 24 16.79 15.76 -12.76
C LEU A 24 16.38 17.12 -12.14
N PRO A 25 16.84 18.24 -12.74
CA PRO A 25 17.04 19.49 -12.02
C PRO A 25 15.73 20.15 -11.60
N THR A 26 15.72 20.55 -10.33
CA THR A 26 14.62 21.20 -9.62
C THR A 26 14.25 22.55 -10.23
N GLY A 27 13.36 22.54 -11.22
CA GLY A 27 12.48 23.68 -11.48
C GLY A 27 11.45 23.75 -10.36
N ARG A 28 11.67 24.65 -9.39
CA ARG A 28 10.78 24.88 -8.23
C ARG A 28 9.39 25.37 -8.69
N SER A 29 8.50 24.47 -9.12
CA SER A 29 7.07 24.71 -8.98
C SER A 29 6.64 24.17 -7.61
N ASN A 30 6.07 25.03 -6.76
CA ASN A 30 5.53 24.59 -5.47
C ASN A 30 4.37 23.59 -5.70
N ASP A 31 3.70 23.70 -6.85
CA ASP A 31 2.54 22.89 -7.24
C ASP A 31 2.92 21.44 -7.60
N GLY A 32 4.12 21.21 -8.15
CA GLY A 32 4.61 19.84 -8.43
C GLY A 32 5.02 19.09 -7.16
N ARG A 33 5.44 19.81 -6.10
CA ARG A 33 5.84 19.19 -4.84
C ARG A 33 4.68 18.49 -4.14
N GLU A 34 3.54 19.16 -4.01
CA GLU A 34 2.35 18.60 -3.36
C GLU A 34 1.85 17.34 -4.08
N ALA A 35 1.78 17.38 -5.42
CA ALA A 35 1.39 16.23 -6.21
C ALA A 35 2.34 15.05 -6.04
N LYS A 36 3.65 15.32 -5.97
CA LYS A 36 4.67 14.30 -5.74
C LYS A 36 4.58 13.69 -4.35
N GLU A 37 4.41 14.50 -3.30
CA GLU A 37 4.24 14.02 -1.92
C GLU A 37 3.00 13.12 -1.78
N LEU A 38 1.88 13.50 -2.40
CA LEU A 38 0.67 12.67 -2.43
C LEU A 38 0.91 11.35 -3.17
N LEU A 39 1.61 11.39 -4.30
CA LEU A 39 1.89 10.20 -5.11
C LEU A 39 2.87 9.24 -4.42
N GLU A 40 3.87 9.76 -3.71
CA GLU A 40 4.76 8.98 -2.85
C GLU A 40 3.97 8.28 -1.73
N THR A 41 3.00 8.97 -1.13
CA THR A 41 2.10 8.38 -0.11
C THR A 41 1.28 7.23 -0.70
N VAL A 42 0.78 7.39 -1.93
CA VAL A 42 0.05 6.34 -2.65
C VAL A 42 0.93 5.12 -2.93
N ASP A 43 2.16 5.35 -3.43
CA ASP A 43 3.14 4.28 -3.71
C ASP A 43 3.48 3.49 -2.44
N ASP A 44 3.72 4.18 -1.32
CA ASP A 44 4.03 3.53 -0.05
C ASP A 44 2.83 2.73 0.49
N LEU A 45 1.62 3.28 0.42
CA LEU A 45 0.38 2.58 0.79
C LEU A 45 0.17 1.29 -0.01
N LEU A 46 0.35 1.35 -1.33
CA LEU A 46 0.22 0.19 -2.21
C LEU A 46 1.30 -0.86 -1.92
N SER A 47 2.56 -0.41 -1.73
CA SER A 47 3.69 -1.28 -1.41
C SER A 47 3.47 -2.01 -0.08
N GLN A 48 3.08 -1.28 0.97
CA GLN A 48 2.79 -1.87 2.28
C GLN A 48 1.61 -2.85 2.23
N SER A 49 0.55 -2.49 1.50
CA SER A 49 -0.62 -3.35 1.33
C SER A 49 -0.26 -4.64 0.59
N ASN A 50 0.57 -4.56 -0.45
CA ASN A 50 1.04 -5.74 -1.16
C ASN A 50 1.95 -6.63 -0.29
N LYS A 51 2.86 -6.05 0.50
CA LYS A 51 3.66 -6.80 1.47
C LYS A 51 2.78 -7.55 2.47
N LEU A 52 1.74 -6.88 2.99
CA LEU A 52 0.79 -7.50 3.90
C LEU A 52 0.03 -8.64 3.23
N LEU A 53 -0.50 -8.43 2.02
CA LEU A 53 -1.18 -9.47 1.24
C LEU A 53 -0.28 -10.68 1.00
N ASN A 54 0.97 -10.46 0.61
CA ASN A 54 1.94 -11.54 0.38
C ASN A 54 2.20 -12.35 1.66
N SER A 55 2.23 -11.73 2.83
CA SER A 55 2.44 -12.44 4.10
C SER A 55 1.28 -13.37 4.49
N ILE A 56 0.06 -13.06 4.04
CA ILE A 56 -1.16 -13.84 4.34
C ILE A 56 -1.65 -14.69 3.15
N SER A 57 -1.02 -14.56 1.99
CA SER A 57 -1.40 -15.19 0.71
C SER A 57 -1.67 -16.69 0.82
N ARG A 58 -0.83 -17.44 1.55
CA ARG A 58 -0.97 -18.88 1.75
C ARG A 58 -2.17 -19.30 2.60
N ARG A 59 -2.75 -18.36 3.36
CA ARG A 59 -3.83 -18.61 4.32
C ARG A 59 -5.16 -18.00 3.88
N ILE A 60 -5.16 -17.20 2.82
CA ILE A 60 -6.37 -16.62 2.22
C ILE A 60 -6.93 -17.58 1.15
N PRO A 61 -8.27 -17.69 1.01
CA PRO A 61 -8.88 -18.42 -0.09
C PRO A 61 -8.42 -17.91 -1.47
N SER A 62 -8.09 -18.81 -2.39
CA SER A 62 -7.52 -18.47 -3.70
C SER A 62 -8.33 -17.43 -4.48
N GLY A 63 -9.66 -17.54 -4.53
CA GLY A 63 -10.50 -16.56 -5.23
C GLY A 63 -10.49 -15.16 -4.60
N GLN A 64 -10.27 -15.07 -3.28
CA GLN A 64 -10.10 -13.80 -2.60
C GLN A 64 -8.71 -13.21 -2.86
N LEU A 65 -7.67 -14.05 -2.91
CA LEU A 65 -6.33 -13.64 -3.29
C LEU A 65 -6.29 -13.06 -4.71
N GLU A 66 -6.88 -13.76 -5.68
CA GLU A 66 -6.97 -13.31 -7.09
C GLU A 66 -7.66 -11.94 -7.20
N THR A 67 -8.72 -11.72 -6.42
CA THR A 67 -9.42 -10.43 -6.37
C THR A 67 -8.50 -9.31 -5.86
N PHE A 68 -7.68 -9.58 -4.83
CA PHE A 68 -6.73 -8.60 -4.32
C PHE A 68 -5.58 -8.34 -5.29
N GLU A 69 -5.05 -9.37 -5.94
CA GLU A 69 -3.98 -9.24 -6.94
C GLU A 69 -4.45 -8.44 -8.17
N PHE A 70 -5.68 -8.69 -8.63
CA PHE A 70 -6.29 -7.92 -9.71
C PHE A 70 -6.42 -6.44 -9.33
N LYS A 71 -6.97 -6.15 -8.14
CA LYS A 71 -7.15 -4.78 -7.64
C LYS A 71 -5.81 -4.08 -7.40
N TYR A 72 -4.79 -4.80 -6.93
CA TYR A 72 -3.43 -4.26 -6.82
C TYR A 72 -2.86 -3.87 -8.18
N THR A 73 -3.02 -4.74 -9.18
CA THR A 73 -2.52 -4.49 -10.54
C THR A 73 -3.21 -3.27 -11.16
N GLU A 74 -4.54 -3.17 -11.01
CA GLU A 74 -5.32 -2.03 -11.48
C GLU A 74 -4.83 -0.71 -10.85
N LEU A 75 -4.71 -0.67 -9.53
CA LEU A 75 -4.23 0.53 -8.82
C LEU A 75 -2.79 0.87 -9.17
N ASN A 76 -1.92 -0.12 -9.30
CA ASN A 76 -0.53 0.08 -9.67
C ASN A 76 -0.40 0.66 -11.09
N LEU A 77 -1.23 0.23 -12.04
CA LEU A 77 -1.27 0.82 -13.38
C LEU A 77 -1.71 2.29 -13.34
N MET A 78 -2.76 2.62 -12.56
CA MET A 78 -3.19 4.00 -12.39
C MET A 78 -2.10 4.89 -11.77
N VAL A 79 -1.34 4.36 -10.81
CA VAL A 79 -0.20 5.07 -10.23
C VAL A 79 0.89 5.32 -11.26
N VAL A 80 1.23 4.31 -12.07
CA VAL A 80 2.22 4.46 -13.15
C VAL A 80 1.77 5.52 -14.15
N ASP A 81 0.50 5.51 -14.56
CA ASP A 81 -0.05 6.52 -15.47
C ASP A 81 0.10 7.95 -14.91
N VAL A 82 -0.27 8.16 -13.63
CA VAL A 82 -0.14 9.47 -12.97
C VAL A 82 1.33 9.88 -12.79
N LYS A 83 2.24 8.93 -12.56
CA LYS A 83 3.69 9.21 -12.47
C LYS A 83 4.26 9.63 -13.81
N ASP A 84 3.86 8.98 -14.89
CA ASP A 84 4.27 9.34 -16.24
C ASP A 84 3.72 10.72 -16.62
N ASP A 85 2.47 11.02 -16.29
CA ASP A 85 1.87 12.36 -16.46
C ASP A 85 2.65 13.43 -15.67
N LEU A 86 3.00 13.15 -14.41
CA LEU A 86 3.79 14.05 -13.57
C LEU A 86 5.16 14.33 -14.19
N LYS A 87 5.83 13.27 -14.66
CA LYS A 87 7.15 13.36 -15.31
C LYS A 87 7.10 14.11 -16.64
N GLU A 88 6.03 13.97 -17.42
CA GLU A 88 5.81 14.75 -18.63
C GLU A 88 5.63 16.24 -18.29
N ARG A 89 4.87 16.55 -17.22
CA ARG A 89 4.64 17.92 -16.75
C ARG A 89 5.90 18.58 -16.19
N GLU A 90 6.75 17.84 -15.48
CA GLU A 90 8.04 18.32 -14.98
C GLU A 90 8.98 18.77 -16.12
N GLN A 91 8.86 18.17 -17.31
CA GLN A 91 9.64 18.54 -18.49
C GLN A 91 9.09 19.78 -19.21
N LYS A 92 7.86 20.21 -18.91
CA LYS A 92 7.23 21.39 -19.51
C LYS A 92 7.70 22.65 -18.80
N ARG A 93 7.77 23.76 -19.56
CA ARG A 93 8.11 25.09 -19.01
C ARG A 93 7.03 25.62 -18.06
N ILE A 94 5.78 25.21 -18.28
CA ILE A 94 4.61 25.53 -17.47
C ILE A 94 4.05 24.20 -16.97
N PHE A 95 3.92 24.05 -15.66
CA PHE A 95 3.54 22.78 -15.03
C PHE A 95 2.04 22.51 -15.08
N PHE A 96 1.23 23.55 -14.87
CA PHE A 96 -0.22 23.57 -15.08
C PHE A 96 -0.56 24.76 -15.97
N GLU A 97 -1.32 24.53 -17.03
CA GLU A 97 -1.76 25.57 -17.97
C GLU A 97 -2.83 26.48 -17.36
N SER A 98 -3.59 25.98 -16.37
CA SER A 98 -4.56 26.75 -15.59
C SER A 98 -4.76 26.18 -14.17
N GLU A 99 -5.41 26.96 -13.29
CA GLU A 99 -5.73 26.49 -11.93
C GLU A 99 -6.78 25.36 -11.96
N GLU A 100 -7.71 25.39 -12.92
CA GLU A 100 -8.68 24.31 -13.11
C GLU A 100 -7.99 22.98 -13.50
N GLU A 101 -6.94 23.03 -14.32
CA GLU A 101 -6.16 21.85 -14.66
C GLU A 101 -5.43 21.29 -13.44
N LYS A 102 -4.85 22.18 -12.62
CA LYS A 102 -4.20 21.82 -11.36
C LYS A 102 -5.18 21.15 -10.39
N GLU A 103 -6.35 21.75 -10.19
CA GLU A 103 -7.39 21.20 -9.32
C GLU A 103 -7.89 19.84 -9.81
N ALA A 104 -8.07 19.68 -11.12
CA ALA A 104 -8.47 18.41 -11.72
C ALA A 104 -7.42 17.32 -11.48
N PHE A 105 -6.14 17.63 -11.74
CA PHE A 105 -5.04 16.69 -11.52
C PHE A 105 -4.90 16.29 -10.05
N GLN A 106 -4.94 17.25 -9.13
CA GLN A 106 -4.92 16.96 -7.69
C GLN A 106 -6.15 16.17 -7.23
N SER A 107 -7.32 16.44 -7.80
CA SER A 107 -8.54 15.68 -7.53
C SER A 107 -8.40 14.22 -7.93
N ASP A 108 -7.75 13.94 -9.06
CA ASP A 108 -7.52 12.58 -9.52
C ASP A 108 -6.51 11.83 -8.64
N ILE A 109 -5.43 12.49 -8.20
CA ILE A 109 -4.51 11.92 -7.19
C ILE A 109 -5.24 11.62 -5.88
N ARG A 110 -6.11 12.52 -5.41
CA ARG A 110 -6.90 12.31 -4.18
C ARG A 110 -7.87 11.13 -4.31
N LYS A 111 -8.51 10.95 -5.46
CA LYS A 111 -9.36 9.77 -5.72
C LYS A 111 -8.54 8.48 -5.69
N LEU A 112 -7.36 8.50 -6.31
CA LEU A 112 -6.44 7.35 -6.31
C LEU A 112 -5.98 6.99 -4.89
N LEU A 113 -5.63 8.00 -4.09
CA LEU A 113 -5.32 7.82 -2.67
C LEU A 113 -6.47 7.16 -1.92
N GLN A 114 -7.69 7.66 -2.09
CA GLN A 114 -8.88 7.08 -1.45
C GLN A 114 -9.09 5.61 -1.86
N GLN A 115 -8.89 5.27 -3.13
CA GLN A 115 -8.99 3.88 -3.59
C GLN A 115 -7.92 2.99 -2.97
N CYS A 116 -6.69 3.50 -2.82
CA CYS A 116 -5.59 2.79 -2.18
C CYS A 116 -5.83 2.58 -0.68
N GLU A 117 -6.42 3.56 0.01
CA GLU A 117 -6.83 3.43 1.42
C GLU A 117 -7.91 2.36 1.60
N VAL A 118 -8.92 2.34 0.72
CA VAL A 118 -9.96 1.30 0.73
C VAL A 118 -9.33 -0.07 0.50
N TYR A 119 -8.47 -0.20 -0.50
CA TYR A 119 -7.74 -1.45 -0.77
C TYR A 119 -6.92 -1.90 0.45
N ARG A 120 -6.16 -1.00 1.07
CA ARG A 120 -5.39 -1.28 2.28
C ARG A 120 -6.28 -1.80 3.41
N ASN A 121 -7.40 -1.13 3.66
CA ASN A 121 -8.34 -1.52 4.71
C ASN A 121 -8.94 -2.90 4.44
N ASP A 122 -9.23 -3.23 3.18
CA ASP A 122 -9.70 -4.56 2.78
C ASP A 122 -8.63 -5.63 3.06
N VAL A 123 -7.36 -5.37 2.70
CA VAL A 123 -6.23 -6.29 2.95
C VAL A 123 -5.97 -6.46 4.45
N VAL A 124 -5.98 -5.37 5.23
CA VAL A 124 -5.84 -5.43 6.70
C VAL A 124 -6.98 -6.23 7.32
N THR A 125 -8.21 -6.04 6.84
CA THR A 125 -9.37 -6.79 7.32
C THR A 125 -9.22 -8.28 7.00
N ALA A 126 -8.76 -8.62 5.80
CA ALA A 126 -8.48 -10.01 5.43
C ALA A 126 -7.37 -10.60 6.30
N SER A 127 -6.29 -9.85 6.55
CA SER A 127 -5.20 -10.25 7.45
C SER A 127 -5.71 -10.56 8.86
N ARG A 128 -6.56 -9.70 9.42
CA ARG A 128 -7.14 -9.91 10.75
C ARG A 128 -8.01 -11.16 10.80
N ARG A 129 -8.79 -11.43 9.75
CA ARG A 129 -9.60 -12.66 9.64
C ARG A 129 -8.71 -13.90 9.58
N VAL A 130 -7.62 -13.85 8.84
CA VAL A 130 -6.63 -14.94 8.79
C VAL A 130 -6.01 -15.21 10.15
N GLN A 131 -5.67 -14.16 10.90
CA GLN A 131 -5.10 -14.30 12.24
C GLN A 131 -6.13 -14.82 13.25
N ALA A 132 -7.38 -14.35 13.19
CA ALA A 132 -8.45 -14.80 14.09
C ALA A 132 -8.85 -16.26 13.85
N ASN A 133 -8.74 -16.74 12.60
CA ASN A 133 -9.02 -18.13 12.22
C ASN A 133 -7.77 -19.03 12.29
N ALA A 134 -6.61 -18.49 12.67
CA ALA A 134 -5.44 -19.31 12.90
C ALA A 134 -5.70 -20.18 14.14
N PRO A 135 -5.54 -21.51 14.05
CA PRO A 135 -5.69 -22.37 15.22
C PRO A 135 -4.71 -21.90 16.29
N SER A 136 -5.21 -21.64 17.50
CA SER A 136 -4.43 -21.28 18.68
C SER A 136 -3.37 -22.37 18.92
N GLY A 137 -2.17 -22.18 18.38
CA GLY A 137 -1.13 -23.21 18.38
C GLY A 137 -0.20 -23.23 17.17
N SER A 138 -0.41 -22.44 16.12
CA SER A 138 0.62 -22.22 15.09
C SER A 138 1.45 -20.99 15.43
N THR A 139 2.38 -21.17 16.37
CA THR A 139 3.61 -20.36 16.40
C THR A 139 4.20 -20.41 14.99
N LEU A 140 4.52 -19.24 14.44
CA LEU A 140 5.29 -19.15 13.21
C LEU A 140 6.65 -19.80 13.52
N GLU A 141 6.82 -21.07 13.15
CA GLU A 141 8.15 -21.66 13.06
C GLU A 141 8.90 -20.92 11.96
N GLU A 142 9.70 -19.96 12.42
CA GLU A 142 10.84 -19.43 11.72
C GLU A 142 11.75 -20.62 11.38
N THR A 143 11.75 -21.02 10.10
CA THR A 143 12.73 -21.95 9.56
C THR A 143 14.12 -21.35 9.68
N SER A 144 14.78 -21.65 10.79
CA SER A 144 16.24 -21.59 10.92
C SER A 144 16.77 -23.01 10.96
N GLY A 145 17.49 -23.40 9.91
CA GLY A 145 18.21 -24.65 9.85
C GLY A 145 19.38 -24.67 10.85
N ASP A 146 19.62 -25.88 11.33
CA ASP A 146 20.81 -26.42 11.98
C ASP A 146 21.09 -26.19 13.49
N THR A 147 20.97 -27.33 14.19
CA THR A 147 21.88 -27.88 15.20
C THR A 147 21.66 -27.55 16.69
N ALA A 148 20.98 -28.49 17.35
CA ALA A 148 21.23 -29.07 18.68
C ALA A 148 21.70 -28.16 19.84
N SER A 149 20.81 -27.95 20.83
CA SER A 149 20.96 -28.29 22.27
C SER A 149 20.16 -27.31 23.17
N GLN A 150 19.23 -27.86 23.95
CA GLN A 150 18.49 -27.25 25.08
C GLN A 150 19.42 -26.73 26.21
N PRO A 151 18.91 -26.06 27.28
CA PRO A 151 17.95 -24.94 27.35
C PRO A 151 18.44 -23.83 28.35
N SER A 152 18.03 -22.57 28.20
CA SER A 152 17.78 -21.73 29.38
C SER A 152 17.02 -20.45 29.09
N SER A 153 16.19 -20.12 30.06
CA SER A 153 15.23 -19.03 30.16
C SER A 153 15.85 -17.65 30.04
N GLN A 154 15.04 -16.72 29.49
CA GLN A 154 14.80 -15.34 29.94
C GLN A 154 14.68 -14.40 28.74
N ALA A 155 13.48 -14.35 28.16
CA ALA A 155 13.11 -13.38 27.15
C ALA A 155 12.60 -12.10 27.84
N GLU A 156 13.45 -11.08 27.93
CA GLU A 156 13.00 -9.70 28.18
C GLU A 156 12.48 -9.10 26.88
N SER A 157 11.17 -9.31 26.71
CA SER A 157 10.16 -8.47 26.08
C SER A 157 10.63 -7.13 25.46
N GLN A 158 10.87 -7.11 24.16
CA GLN A 158 10.80 -5.89 23.35
C GLN A 158 9.44 -5.89 22.61
N VAL A 159 8.41 -5.46 23.33
CA VAL A 159 7.03 -5.41 22.79
C VAL A 159 6.94 -4.29 21.76
N SER A 160 6.63 -4.65 20.53
CA SER A 160 6.31 -3.70 19.47
C SER A 160 5.05 -2.89 19.85
N PRO A 161 5.03 -1.56 19.65
CA PRO A 161 4.05 -0.63 20.23
C PRO A 161 2.62 -0.74 19.69
N TRP A 162 2.32 -1.72 18.83
CA TRP A 162 1.00 -1.89 18.21
C TRP A 162 0.07 -2.84 18.96
N LEU A 163 0.53 -3.43 20.07
CA LEU A 163 -0.19 -4.47 20.83
C LEU A 163 -0.72 -4.02 22.20
N SER A 164 -1.03 -2.73 22.41
CA SER A 164 -1.57 -2.27 23.69
C SER A 164 -2.95 -1.63 23.56
N ILE A 165 -3.98 -2.46 23.44
CA ILE A 165 -5.37 -2.07 23.71
C ILE A 165 -6.07 -3.17 24.54
N VAL A 166 -6.14 -2.88 25.85
CA VAL A 166 -7.19 -3.23 26.84
C VAL A 166 -7.30 -4.71 27.29
N ALA A 167 -6.60 -5.01 28.38
CA ALA A 167 -7.13 -5.80 29.50
C ALA A 167 -7.09 -4.85 30.72
N ASP A 168 -8.09 -4.68 31.58
CA ASP A 168 -9.10 -5.62 32.03
C ASP A 168 -10.25 -4.78 32.66
N THR A 169 -11.47 -4.96 32.17
CA THR A 169 -12.68 -4.55 32.90
C THR A 169 -13.56 -5.77 33.09
N ALA A 170 -13.22 -6.67 34.02
CA ALA A 170 -14.22 -7.40 34.80
C ALA A 170 -13.58 -8.26 35.90
N SER A 171 -13.74 -7.82 37.15
CA SER A 171 -14.01 -8.78 38.22
C SER A 171 -15.19 -8.30 39.02
N GLN A 172 -16.37 -8.81 38.65
CA GLN A 172 -17.54 -8.86 39.50
C GLN A 172 -17.37 -10.01 40.50
N GLY A 173 -17.64 -9.73 41.79
CA GLY A 173 -18.59 -10.55 42.54
C GLY A 173 -18.08 -11.38 43.73
N LYS A 174 -18.64 -11.03 44.90
CA LYS A 174 -18.99 -11.86 46.07
C LYS A 174 -17.84 -12.52 46.86
N SER A 175 -17.68 -12.06 48.10
CA SER A 175 -18.39 -12.67 49.22
C SER A 175 -18.64 -11.68 50.35
#